data_AF-A0A0D3D086-F1
#
_entry.id   AF-A0A0D3D086-F1
#
_cell.length_a   1.000
_cell.length_b   1.000
_cell.length_c   1.000
_cell.angle_alpha   90.00
_cell.angle_beta   90.00
_cell.angle_gamma   90.00
#
_symmetry.space_group_name_H-M   'P 1'
#
loop_
_entity.id
_entity.type
_entity.pdbx_description
1 polymer ?
#
loop_
_entity_poly.entity_id
_entity_poly.type
_entity_poly.pdbx_seq_one_letter_code
_entity_poly.pdbx_strand_id
1 'polypeptide(L)'
;MELPRPVRQYDVFLSFRGEDTRKGIVSHLHGAFRRKGIEKIFKDDKTLEIGDSISEEIKEAIHNSKFAVVVISKNYVSSTWCLEELRMIMELHNENLLTAVPVFYNVVPSDVRHQKGTFSLERYGCSRIMLLFSSKKRTMAAKVQKWREALTAVADASGKDLSKW
;
A
#
# COMPACT_ATOMS: atom_id res chain seq x y z
N MET A 1 -3.25 30.37 -17.52
CA MET A 1 -2.63 30.35 -16.18
C MET A 1 -2.60 28.90 -15.74
N GLU A 2 -1.44 28.26 -15.77
CA GLU A 2 -1.28 26.95 -15.15
C GLU A 2 -1.28 27.15 -13.62
N LEU A 3 -2.11 26.39 -12.91
CA LEU A 3 -2.07 26.38 -11.44
C LEU A 3 -0.69 25.86 -10.99
N PRO A 4 -0.07 26.47 -9.96
CA PRO A 4 1.21 26.00 -9.46
C PRO A 4 1.10 24.52 -9.09
N ARG A 5 2.04 23.69 -9.57
CA ARG A 5 2.09 22.28 -9.20
C ARG A 5 2.15 22.18 -7.67
N PRO A 6 1.30 21.37 -7.02
CA PRO A 6 1.34 21.23 -5.57
C PRO A 6 2.75 20.85 -5.13
N VAL A 7 3.29 21.59 -4.15
CA VAL A 7 4.63 21.35 -3.61
C VAL A 7 4.60 19.98 -2.91
N ARG A 8 5.12 18.96 -3.58
CA ARG A 8 5.26 17.63 -2.98
C ARG A 8 6.23 17.72 -1.82
N GLN A 9 5.74 17.40 -0.62
CA GLN A 9 6.52 17.44 0.61
C GLN A 9 7.50 16.28 0.70
N TYR A 10 7.16 15.13 0.10
CA TYR A 10 7.97 13.92 0.12
C TYR A 10 8.32 13.47 -1.30
N ASP A 11 9.53 12.95 -1.47
CA ASP A 11 9.94 12.27 -2.68
C ASP A 11 9.35 10.86 -2.70
N VAL A 12 9.40 10.15 -1.56
CA VAL A 12 8.98 8.75 -1.46
C VAL A 12 8.15 8.52 -0.19
N PHE A 13 6.97 7.92 -0.35
CA PHE A 13 6.26 7.21 0.70
C PHE A 13 6.69 5.74 0.69
N LEU A 14 7.19 5.21 1.81
CA LEU A 14 7.62 3.83 1.92
C LEU A 14 6.60 3.04 2.74
N SER A 15 5.77 2.24 2.05
CA SER A 15 4.75 1.39 2.67
C SER A 15 5.27 -0.03 2.82
N PHE A 16 5.24 -0.59 4.04
CA PHE A 16 5.75 -1.93 4.30
C PHE A 16 5.12 -2.54 5.56
N ARG A 17 5.19 -3.87 5.67
CA ARG A 17 4.87 -4.56 6.93
C ARG A 17 6.11 -4.57 7.82
N GLY A 18 6.08 -3.79 8.91
CA GLY A 18 7.22 -3.64 9.82
C GLY A 18 7.71 -4.95 10.43
N GLU A 19 6.79 -5.84 10.82
CA GLU A 19 7.09 -7.18 11.34
C GLU A 19 7.97 -8.01 10.40
N ASP A 20 7.73 -7.91 9.08
CA ASP A 20 8.42 -8.73 8.08
C ASP A 20 9.75 -8.12 7.61
N THR A 21 9.82 -6.78 7.55
CA THR A 21 10.80 -6.10 6.66
C THR A 21 11.60 -4.98 7.30
N ARG A 22 11.20 -4.46 8.49
CA ARG A 22 11.77 -3.25 9.10
C ARG A 22 13.30 -3.29 9.22
N LYS A 23 13.85 -4.39 9.75
CA LYS A 23 15.30 -4.57 9.97
C LYS A 23 16.04 -5.11 8.75
N GLY A 24 15.31 -5.52 7.70
CA GLY A 24 15.85 -6.13 6.49
C GLY A 24 15.80 -5.19 5.29
N ILE A 25 15.05 -5.57 4.25
CA ILE A 25 15.00 -4.84 2.97
C ILE A 25 14.64 -3.36 3.12
N VAL A 26 13.77 -2.99 4.06
CA VAL A 26 13.32 -1.60 4.24
C VAL A 26 14.44 -0.70 4.77
N SER A 27 15.27 -1.18 5.71
CA SER A 27 16.41 -0.40 6.21
C SER A 27 17.45 -0.18 5.10
N HIS A 28 17.69 -1.20 4.27
CA HIS A 28 18.59 -1.11 3.12
C HIS A 28 18.06 -0.16 2.04
N LEU A 29 16.77 -0.24 1.69
CA LEU A 29 16.13 0.67 0.73
C LEU A 29 16.21 2.11 1.21
N HIS A 30 15.85 2.38 2.47
CA HIS A 30 15.96 3.71 3.04
C HIS A 30 17.40 4.25 2.99
N GLY A 31 18.39 3.44 3.35
CA GLY A 31 19.80 3.82 3.23
C GLY A 31 20.25 4.05 1.79
N ALA A 32 19.77 3.25 0.84
CA ALA A 32 20.09 3.40 -0.58
C ALA A 32 19.50 4.68 -1.17
N PHE A 33 18.25 5.02 -0.83
CA PHE A 33 17.62 6.28 -1.23
C PHE A 33 18.42 7.49 -0.74
N ARG A 34 18.84 7.49 0.53
CA ARG A 34 19.69 8.55 1.09
C ARG A 34 21.02 8.69 0.36
N ARG A 35 21.70 7.57 0.07
CA ARG A 35 22.96 7.58 -0.73
C ARG A 35 22.78 8.09 -2.15
N LYS A 36 21.55 8.05 -2.69
CA LYS A 36 21.20 8.58 -4.01
C LYS A 36 20.64 10.00 -3.98
N GLY A 37 20.68 10.68 -2.84
CA GLY A 37 20.19 12.05 -2.69
C GLY A 37 18.67 12.18 -2.61
N ILE A 38 17.94 11.07 -2.37
CA ILE A 38 16.51 11.11 -2.08
C ILE A 38 16.36 11.35 -0.58
N GLU A 39 16.02 12.59 -0.22
CA GLU A 39 16.10 13.05 1.18
C GLU A 39 14.75 13.11 1.88
N LYS A 40 13.64 13.32 1.17
CA LYS A 40 12.32 13.46 1.79
C LYS A 40 11.56 12.15 1.70
N ILE A 41 11.88 11.22 2.60
CA ILE A 41 11.26 9.89 2.65
C ILE A 41 10.36 9.80 3.87
N PHE A 42 9.06 9.54 3.67
CA PHE A 42 8.16 9.15 4.74
C PHE A 42 8.20 7.64 4.89
N LYS A 43 8.59 7.14 6.07
CA LYS A 43 8.68 5.71 6.37
C LYS A 43 7.52 5.32 7.27
N ASP A 44 6.53 4.62 6.72
CA ASP A 44 5.38 4.21 7.51
C ASP A 44 5.63 2.89 8.25
N ASP A 45 5.84 2.98 9.57
CA ASP A 45 6.34 1.87 10.37
C ASP A 45 5.24 1.17 11.20
N LYS A 46 4.55 0.23 10.55
CA LYS A 46 3.32 -0.43 11.03
C LYS A 46 3.46 -1.46 12.15
N THR A 47 4.38 -1.30 13.10
CA THR A 47 4.57 -2.35 14.13
C THR A 47 3.53 -2.38 15.24
N LEU A 48 2.79 -1.29 15.45
CA LEU A 48 1.76 -1.22 16.46
C LEU A 48 0.48 -0.71 15.79
N GLU A 49 -0.43 -1.62 15.46
CA GLU A 49 -1.79 -1.28 15.05
C GLU A 49 -2.53 -0.78 16.30
N ILE A 50 -2.60 0.53 16.48
CA ILE A 50 -3.32 1.16 17.59
C ILE A 50 -4.54 1.88 17.00
N GLY A 51 -5.70 1.24 17.11
CA GLY A 51 -6.98 1.77 16.62
C GLY A 51 -7.35 1.33 15.19
N ASP A 52 -8.58 1.63 14.80
CA ASP A 52 -9.20 1.12 13.56
C ASP A 52 -8.93 1.98 12.31
N SER A 53 -8.26 3.14 12.46
CA SER A 53 -8.15 4.17 11.44
C SER A 53 -6.70 4.58 11.20
N ILE A 54 -6.32 4.73 9.94
CA ILE A 54 -5.07 5.38 9.53
C ILE A 54 -5.09 6.84 9.99
N SER A 55 -3.97 7.31 10.54
CA SER A 55 -3.81 8.70 10.97
C SER A 55 -3.92 9.68 9.79
N GLU A 56 -4.41 10.90 10.03
CA GLU A 56 -4.44 11.94 8.99
C GLU A 56 -3.02 12.26 8.47
N GLU A 57 -2.00 12.15 9.31
CA GLU A 57 -0.60 12.32 8.92
C GLU A 57 -0.16 11.33 7.84
N ILE A 58 -0.52 10.05 7.96
CA ILE A 58 -0.18 9.04 6.93
C ILE A 58 -0.91 9.34 5.63
N LYS A 59 -2.20 9.73 5.70
CA LYS A 59 -2.98 10.10 4.50
C LYS A 59 -2.33 11.29 3.79
N GLU A 60 -1.99 12.33 4.55
CA GLU A 60 -1.35 13.54 4.03
C GLU A 60 0.02 13.22 3.43
N ALA A 61 0.82 12.36 4.08
CA ALA A 61 2.10 11.92 3.56
C ALA A 61 1.97 11.17 2.22
N ILE A 62 0.96 10.31 2.06
CA ILE A 62 0.67 9.62 0.79
C ILE A 62 0.32 10.65 -0.29
N HIS A 63 -0.62 11.56 -0.01
CA HIS A 63 -1.02 12.59 -0.98
C HIS A 63 0.14 13.52 -1.38
N ASN A 64 1.02 13.86 -0.43
CA ASN A 64 2.13 14.77 -0.64
C ASN A 64 3.42 14.08 -1.13
N SER A 65 3.36 12.79 -1.48
CA SER A 65 4.48 12.03 -2.03
C SER A 65 4.46 11.98 -3.56
N LYS A 66 5.64 11.95 -4.20
CA LYS A 66 5.78 11.73 -5.65
C LYS A 66 5.67 10.25 -6.01
N PHE A 67 6.38 9.41 -5.25
CA PHE A 67 6.41 7.96 -5.42
C PHE A 67 5.91 7.28 -4.14
N ALA A 68 5.24 6.15 -4.29
CA ALA A 68 5.02 5.20 -3.20
C ALA A 68 5.75 3.90 -3.52
N VAL A 69 6.75 3.56 -2.72
CA VAL A 69 7.42 2.26 -2.80
C VAL A 69 6.68 1.31 -1.87
N VAL A 70 6.05 0.30 -2.45
CA VAL A 70 5.21 -0.66 -1.72
C VAL A 70 5.96 -1.98 -1.58
N VAL A 71 6.49 -2.24 -0.39
CA VAL A 71 7.19 -3.49 -0.08
C VAL A 71 6.18 -4.54 0.36
N ILE A 72 5.81 -5.42 -0.56
CA ILE A 72 4.82 -6.47 -0.37
C ILE A 72 5.54 -7.73 0.14
N SER A 73 5.25 -8.11 1.39
CA SER A 73 5.82 -9.27 2.08
C SER A 73 4.74 -10.28 2.48
N LYS A 74 5.17 -11.44 3.00
CA LYS A 74 4.30 -12.58 3.31
C LYS A 74 3.08 -12.22 4.18
N ASN A 75 3.26 -11.37 5.20
CA ASN A 75 2.20 -10.96 6.13
C ASN A 75 1.65 -9.56 5.80
N TYR A 76 1.89 -9.02 4.59
CA TYR A 76 1.42 -7.68 4.25
C TYR A 76 -0.10 -7.52 4.45
N VAL A 77 -0.88 -8.50 4.00
CA VAL A 77 -2.35 -8.47 4.10
C VAL A 77 -2.89 -8.86 5.47
N SER A 78 -2.04 -9.19 6.45
CA SER A 78 -2.52 -9.41 7.82
C SER A 78 -2.86 -8.10 8.53
N SER A 79 -2.39 -6.98 7.98
CA SER A 79 -2.60 -5.64 8.51
C SER A 79 -3.66 -4.90 7.70
N THR A 80 -4.74 -4.48 8.35
CA THR A 80 -5.78 -3.67 7.70
C THR A 80 -5.25 -2.28 7.33
N TRP A 81 -4.28 -1.73 8.08
CA TRP A 81 -3.58 -0.50 7.72
C TRP A 81 -2.78 -0.65 6.43
N CYS A 82 -2.03 -1.76 6.27
CA CYS A 82 -1.36 -2.06 4.99
C CYS A 82 -2.31 -2.09 3.79
N LEU A 83 -3.49 -2.70 3.96
CA LEU A 83 -4.47 -2.84 2.91
C LEU A 83 -5.15 -1.51 2.58
N GLU A 84 -5.42 -0.69 3.60
CA GLU A 84 -6.05 0.61 3.43
C GLU A 84 -5.10 1.66 2.82
N GLU A 85 -3.81 1.65 3.17
CA GLU A 85 -2.80 2.44 2.46
C GLU A 85 -2.64 2.01 1.02
N LEU A 86 -2.57 0.70 0.77
CA LEU A 86 -2.45 0.19 -0.58
C LEU A 86 -3.63 0.65 -1.43
N ARG A 87 -4.86 0.63 -0.88
CA ARG A 87 -6.03 1.20 -1.54
C ARG A 87 -5.82 2.66 -1.91
N MET A 88 -5.43 3.51 -0.96
CA MET A 88 -5.21 4.95 -1.22
C MET A 88 -4.09 5.21 -2.23
N ILE A 89 -2.98 4.48 -2.11
CA ILE A 89 -1.84 4.57 -3.04
C ILE A 89 -2.29 4.21 -4.46
N MET A 90 -3.04 3.12 -4.63
CA MET A 90 -3.49 2.68 -5.95
C MET A 90 -4.57 3.59 -6.54
N GLU A 91 -5.43 4.21 -5.72
CA GLU A 91 -6.35 5.26 -6.16
C GLU A 91 -5.58 6.44 -6.76
N LEU A 92 -4.62 7.00 -6.03
CA LEU A 92 -3.79 8.10 -6.53
C LEU A 92 -2.91 7.70 -7.72
N HIS A 93 -2.47 6.45 -7.77
CA HIS A 93 -1.72 5.93 -8.91
C HIS A 93 -2.56 5.89 -10.19
N ASN A 94 -3.80 5.43 -10.09
CA ASN A 94 -4.70 5.36 -11.23
C ASN A 94 -5.12 6.76 -11.71
N GLU A 95 -5.11 7.76 -10.82
CA GLU A 95 -5.36 9.17 -11.15
C GLU A 95 -4.11 9.91 -11.67
N ASN A 96 -2.96 9.21 -11.82
CA ASN A 96 -1.66 9.80 -12.16
C ASN A 96 -1.19 10.90 -11.18
N LEU A 97 -1.68 10.87 -9.95
CA LEU A 97 -1.30 11.78 -8.88
C LEU A 97 -0.12 11.27 -8.06
N LEU A 98 0.21 9.98 -8.13
CA LEU A 98 1.36 9.38 -7.48
C LEU A 98 1.86 8.19 -8.30
N THR A 99 3.15 7.89 -8.27
CA THR A 99 3.69 6.68 -8.89
C THR A 99 3.86 5.57 -7.85
N ALA A 100 3.11 4.46 -7.98
CA ALA A 100 3.32 3.27 -7.17
C ALA A 100 4.43 2.38 -7.78
N VAL A 101 5.40 1.99 -6.96
CA VAL A 101 6.52 1.09 -7.33
C VAL A 101 6.46 -0.15 -6.43
N PRO A 102 5.93 -1.28 -6.94
CA PRO A 102 5.84 -2.51 -6.16
C PRO A 102 7.22 -3.18 -6.00
N VAL A 103 7.50 -3.65 -4.79
CA VAL A 103 8.65 -4.50 -4.45
C VAL A 103 8.13 -5.78 -3.80
N PHE A 104 8.25 -6.91 -4.49
CA PHE A 104 7.84 -8.22 -3.96
C PHE A 104 8.99 -8.84 -3.16
N TYR A 105 8.84 -8.88 -1.84
CA TYR A 105 9.86 -9.39 -0.94
C TYR A 105 9.53 -10.82 -0.49
N ASN A 106 10.26 -11.80 -1.04
CA ASN A 106 10.08 -13.24 -0.77
C ASN A 106 8.64 -13.73 -1.00
N VAL A 107 7.95 -13.17 -2.00
CA VAL A 107 6.59 -13.55 -2.40
C VAL A 107 6.48 -13.63 -3.92
N VAL A 108 5.53 -14.43 -4.40
CA VAL A 108 5.27 -14.57 -5.83
C VAL A 108 4.24 -13.52 -6.26
N PRO A 109 4.51 -12.65 -7.25
CA PRO A 109 3.55 -11.62 -7.69
C PRO A 109 2.18 -12.18 -8.10
N SER A 110 2.16 -13.39 -8.68
CA SER A 110 0.91 -14.10 -9.03
C SER A 110 0.05 -14.42 -7.81
N ASP A 111 0.65 -14.71 -6.66
CA ASP A 111 -0.11 -14.96 -5.42
C ASP A 111 -0.71 -13.66 -4.87
N VAL A 112 -0.02 -12.52 -5.04
CA VAL A 112 -0.55 -11.18 -4.73
C VAL A 112 -1.71 -10.84 -5.65
N ARG A 113 -1.51 -10.99 -6.97
CA ARG A 113 -2.49 -10.68 -8.03
C ARG A 113 -3.81 -11.44 -7.86
N HIS A 114 -3.72 -12.71 -7.47
CA HIS A 114 -4.89 -13.59 -7.35
C HIS A 114 -5.27 -13.87 -5.88
N GLN A 115 -4.66 -13.16 -4.93
CA GLN A 115 -4.88 -13.27 -3.49
C GLN A 115 -4.85 -14.74 -2.97
N LYS A 116 -3.81 -15.48 -3.36
CA LYS A 116 -3.59 -16.89 -3.00
C LYS A 116 -2.73 -17.03 -1.74
N GLY A 117 -2.86 -18.16 -1.06
CA GLY A 117 -2.05 -18.48 0.12
C GLY A 117 -2.18 -17.42 1.21
N THR A 118 -1.06 -16.85 1.65
CA THR A 118 -1.05 -15.82 2.71
C THR A 118 -1.74 -14.52 2.29
N PHE A 119 -1.94 -14.29 0.99
CA PHE A 119 -2.65 -13.13 0.44
C PHE A 119 -4.18 -13.28 0.45
N SER A 120 -4.73 -14.40 0.91
CA SER A 120 -6.17 -14.57 1.07
C SER A 120 -6.76 -13.57 2.08
N LEU A 121 -7.81 -12.87 1.66
CA LEU A 121 -8.58 -11.94 2.47
C LEU A 121 -9.81 -12.59 3.13
N GLU A 122 -9.94 -13.92 3.09
CA GLU A 122 -11.09 -14.63 3.70
C GLU A 122 -11.24 -14.35 5.19
N ARG A 123 -10.14 -14.08 5.90
CA ARG A 123 -10.14 -13.67 7.31
C ARG A 123 -10.97 -12.40 7.60
N TYR A 124 -11.17 -11.56 6.58
CA TYR A 124 -11.97 -10.34 6.64
C TYR A 124 -13.37 -10.53 6.02
N GLY A 125 -13.65 -11.72 5.49
CA GLY A 125 -14.92 -12.07 4.87
C GLY A 125 -16.09 -12.06 5.86
N CYS A 126 -17.30 -11.83 5.34
CA CYS A 126 -18.54 -11.92 6.08
C CYS A 126 -19.44 -13.00 5.45
N SER A 127 -20.07 -13.83 6.28
CA SER A 127 -21.10 -14.76 5.79
C SER A 127 -22.26 -13.99 5.13
N ARG A 128 -22.80 -14.52 4.02
CA ARG A 128 -23.91 -13.91 3.25
C ARG A 128 -25.14 -13.63 4.12
N ILE A 129 -25.42 -14.49 5.10
CA ILE A 129 -26.50 -14.31 6.08
C ILE A 129 -26.24 -13.09 6.97
N MET A 130 -24.99 -12.86 7.39
CA MET A 130 -24.64 -11.80 8.33
C MET A 130 -24.65 -10.40 7.68
N LEU A 131 -24.49 -10.30 6.35
CA LEU A 131 -24.60 -9.04 5.60
C LEU A 131 -26.00 -8.44 5.61
N LEU A 132 -27.03 -9.28 5.78
CA LEU A 132 -28.43 -8.85 5.80
C LEU A 132 -28.80 -8.11 7.10
N PHE A 133 -28.10 -8.39 8.20
CA PHE A 133 -28.47 -7.91 9.54
C PHE A 133 -27.52 -6.88 10.15
N SER A 134 -26.40 -6.52 9.50
CA SER A 134 -25.40 -5.60 10.08
C SER A 134 -24.82 -4.61 9.08
N SER A 135 -25.06 -3.30 9.33
CA SER A 135 -24.49 -2.20 8.54
C SER A 135 -22.96 -2.18 8.58
N LYS A 136 -22.34 -2.39 9.74
CA LYS A 136 -20.87 -2.47 9.90
C LYS A 136 -20.24 -3.59 9.05
N LYS A 137 -20.92 -4.73 8.93
CA LYS A 137 -20.46 -5.87 8.13
C LYS A 137 -20.54 -5.60 6.63
N ARG A 138 -21.56 -4.85 6.17
CA ARG A 138 -21.61 -4.33 4.79
C ARG A 138 -20.42 -3.42 4.49
N THR A 139 -20.03 -2.56 5.44
CA THR A 139 -18.87 -1.68 5.30
C THR A 139 -17.56 -2.48 5.16
N MET A 140 -17.39 -3.56 5.92
CA MET A 140 -16.19 -4.41 5.81
C MET A 140 -16.14 -5.14 4.48
N ALA A 141 -17.26 -5.71 4.00
CA ALA A 141 -17.29 -6.36 2.70
C ALA A 141 -16.92 -5.42 1.56
N ALA A 142 -17.39 -4.16 1.61
CA ALA A 142 -17.00 -3.13 0.65
C ALA A 142 -15.50 -2.81 0.74
N LYS A 143 -14.92 -2.72 1.94
CA LYS A 143 -13.47 -2.55 2.14
C LYS A 143 -12.67 -3.70 1.54
N VAL A 144 -13.06 -4.95 1.85
CA VAL A 144 -12.39 -6.15 1.33
C VAL A 144 -12.39 -6.17 -0.20
N GLN A 145 -13.50 -5.78 -0.83
CA GLN A 145 -13.56 -5.69 -2.28
C GLN A 145 -12.54 -4.69 -2.84
N LYS A 146 -12.47 -3.48 -2.28
CA LYS A 146 -11.47 -2.47 -2.68
C LYS A 146 -10.04 -2.94 -2.43
N TRP A 147 -9.79 -3.66 -1.34
CA TRP A 147 -8.48 -4.22 -1.04
C TRP A 147 -8.06 -5.29 -2.06
N ARG A 148 -9.00 -6.13 -2.53
CA ARG A 148 -8.73 -7.09 -3.63
C ARG A 148 -8.33 -6.36 -4.90
N GLU A 149 -9.09 -5.34 -5.28
CA GLU A 149 -8.81 -4.53 -6.46
C GLU A 149 -7.43 -3.87 -6.38
N ALA A 150 -7.07 -3.31 -5.22
CA ALA A 150 -5.77 -2.69 -5.01
C ALA A 150 -4.61 -3.70 -5.08
N LEU A 151 -4.77 -4.90 -4.49
CA LEU A 151 -3.77 -5.99 -4.57
C LEU A 151 -3.57 -6.49 -6.00
N THR A 152 -4.63 -6.62 -6.78
CA THR A 152 -4.55 -6.97 -8.20
C THR A 152 -3.83 -5.87 -8.98
N ALA A 153 -4.26 -4.63 -8.82
CA ALA A 153 -3.71 -3.49 -9.55
C ALA A 153 -2.22 -3.25 -9.28
N VAL A 154 -1.79 -3.36 -8.01
CA VAL A 154 -0.36 -3.20 -7.66
C VAL A 154 0.49 -4.34 -8.22
N ALA A 155 -0.05 -5.56 -8.30
CA ALA A 155 0.63 -6.68 -8.91
C ALA A 155 0.76 -6.51 -10.44
N ASP A 156 -0.21 -5.85 -11.08
CA ASP A 156 -0.18 -5.54 -12.51
C ASP A 156 0.77 -4.39 -12.86
N ALA A 157 0.95 -3.43 -11.94
CA ALA A 157 1.89 -2.33 -12.11
C ALA A 157 3.35 -2.83 -12.30
N SER A 158 3.69 -3.99 -11.74
CA SER A 158 5.03 -4.58 -11.83
C SER A 158 5.46 -5.07 -13.22
N GLY A 159 4.53 -5.17 -14.16
CA GLY A 159 4.77 -5.64 -15.53
C GLY A 159 4.76 -4.55 -16.60
N LYS A 160 4.56 -3.28 -16.22
CA LYS A 160 4.63 -2.17 -17.18
C LYS A 160 6.10 -1.83 -17.41
N ASP A 161 6.51 -1.89 -18.67
CA ASP A 161 7.86 -1.61 -19.16
C ASP A 161 8.48 -0.38 -18.48
N LEU A 162 9.46 -0.62 -17.60
CA LEU A 162 10.18 0.41 -16.85
C LEU A 162 11.07 1.28 -17.76
N SER A 163 11.26 0.92 -19.03
CA SER A 163 12.00 1.73 -20.01
C SER A 163 11.19 2.90 -20.59
N LYS A 164 9.88 2.97 -20.30
CA LYS A 164 8.99 4.07 -20.71
C LYS A 164 8.79 5.12 -19.61
N TRP A 165 9.66 5.13 -18.60
CA TRP A 165 9.63 6.04 -17.44
C TRP A 165 10.72 7.08 -17.54
#